data_AF-A0A6B8KCF1-F1
#
_entry.id   AF-A0A6B8KCF1-F1
#
_cell.length_a   1.000
_cell.length_b   1.000
_cell.length_c   1.000
_cell.angle_alpha   90.00
_cell.angle_beta   90.00
_cell.angle_gamma   90.00
#
_symmetry.space_group_name_H-M   'P 1'
#
loop_
_entity.id
_entity.type
_entity.pdbx_description
1 polymer ?
#
loop_
_entity_poly.entity_id
_entity_poly.type
_entity_poly.pdbx_seq_one_letter_code
_entity_poly.pdbx_strand_id
1 'polypeptide(L)' 'MASDDPNAAFDATMGILTTIQDVLRDRLHAEKDREAKQATKKGLAAVEDIVDAMTQLQGGNHGE' A
#
# COMPACT_ATOMS: atom_id res chain seq x y z
N MET A 1 -26.74 -17.36 1.22
CA MET A 1 -25.66 -17.23 2.24
C MET A 1 -24.74 -16.17 1.68
N ALA A 2 -24.68 -14.99 2.30
CA ALA A 2 -23.67 -14.01 1.93
C ALA A 2 -22.33 -14.59 2.39
N SER A 3 -21.43 -14.85 1.45
CA SER A 3 -20.06 -15.21 1.76
C SER A 3 -19.40 -13.96 2.31
N ASP A 4 -19.52 -13.71 3.61
CA ASP A 4 -18.70 -12.72 4.31
C ASP A 4 -17.29 -13.29 4.34
N ASP A 5 -16.56 -13.11 3.23
CA ASP A 5 -15.15 -13.48 3.14
C ASP A 5 -14.40 -12.57 4.12
N PRO A 6 -13.89 -13.10 5.24
CA PRO A 6 -13.29 -12.28 6.30
C PRO A 6 -12.08 -11.48 5.81
N ASN A 7 -11.53 -11.86 4.65
CA ASN A 7 -10.40 -11.18 4.02
C ASN A 7 -10.82 -10.23 2.88
N ALA A 8 -12.10 -10.12 2.51
CA ALA A 8 -12.52 -9.22 1.42
C ALA A 8 -12.13 -7.76 1.67
N ALA A 9 -12.24 -7.30 2.92
CA ALA A 9 -11.81 -5.96 3.31
C ALA A 9 -10.28 -5.80 3.27
N PHE A 10 -9.54 -6.83 3.66
CA PHE A 10 -8.08 -6.87 3.58
C PHE A 10 -7.61 -6.80 2.13
N ASP A 11 -8.13 -7.68 1.28
CA ASP A 11 -7.79 -7.77 -0.14
C ASP A 11 -8.14 -6.47 -0.89
N ALA A 12 -9.31 -5.89 -0.62
CA ALA A 12 -9.69 -4.60 -1.17
C ALA A 12 -8.73 -3.48 -0.74
N THR A 13 -8.35 -3.47 0.54
CA THR A 13 -7.42 -2.46 1.07
C THR A 13 -6.01 -2.64 0.49
N MET A 14 -5.51 -3.86 0.38
CA MET A 14 -4.23 -4.17 -0.28
C MET A 14 -4.24 -3.75 -1.74
N GLY A 15 -5.31 -4.04 -2.49
CA GLY A 15 -5.45 -3.61 -3.89
C GLY A 15 -5.41 -2.09 -4.06
N ILE A 16 -6.04 -1.35 -3.14
CA ILE A 16 -5.98 0.12 -3.12
C ILE A 16 -4.54 0.59 -2.86
N LEU A 17 -3.85 0.03 -1.85
CA LEU A 17 -2.49 0.42 -1.51
C LEU A 17 -1.51 0.14 -2.66
N THR A 18 -1.60 -1.02 -3.32
CA THR A 18 -0.80 -1.33 -4.51
C THR A 18 -1.04 -0.32 -5.63
N THR A 19 -2.30 0.04 -5.90
CA THR A 19 -2.64 1.05 -6.90
C THR A 19 -2.01 2.41 -6.56
N ILE A 20 -2.03 2.80 -5.28
CA ILE A 20 -1.40 4.05 -4.82
C ILE A 20 0.12 3.99 -4.97
N GLN A 21 0.77 2.86 -4.64
CA GLN A 21 2.22 2.69 -4.84
C GLN A 21 2.61 2.89 -6.31
N ASP A 22 1.87 2.28 -7.23
CA ASP A 22 2.15 2.40 -8.66
C ASP A 22 2.01 3.85 -9.15
N VAL A 23 0.94 4.54 -8.76
CA VAL A 23 0.73 5.96 -9.09
C VAL A 23 1.87 6.83 -8.54
N LEU A 24 2.33 6.57 -7.31
CA LEU A 24 3.41 7.33 -6.70
C LEU A 24 4.78 7.02 -7.35
N ARG A 25 5.03 5.78 -7.78
CA ARG A 25 6.23 5.40 -8.55
C ARG A 25 6.25 6.09 -9.91
N ASP A 26 5.13 6.07 -10.63
CA ASP A 26 4.98 6.77 -11.90
C ASP A 26 5.19 8.27 -11.73
N ARG A 27 4.59 8.87 -10.69
CA ARG A 27 4.80 10.29 -10.37
C ARG A 27 6.26 10.57 -10.05
N LEU A 28 6.93 9.73 -9.27
CA LEU A 28 8.34 9.91 -8.90
C LEU A 28 9.27 9.89 -10.12
N HIS A 29 8.94 9.08 -11.12
CA HIS A 29 9.67 8.98 -12.38
C HIS A 29 9.43 10.19 -13.28
N ALA A 30 8.19 10.68 -13.34
CA ALA A 30 7.80 11.82 -14.16
C ALA A 30 8.15 13.19 -13.55
N GLU A 31 8.30 13.26 -12.22
CA GLU A 31 8.48 14.52 -11.49
C GLU A 31 9.89 15.11 -11.69
N LYS A 32 9.91 16.37 -12.12
CA LYS A 32 11.12 17.15 -12.39
C LYS A 32 11.41 18.16 -11.28
N ASP A 33 10.38 18.58 -10.55
CA ASP A 33 10.55 19.46 -9.40
C ASP A 33 11.15 18.71 -8.20
N ARG A 34 12.18 19.28 -7.59
CA ARG A 34 12.95 18.60 -6.54
C ARG A 34 12.14 18.42 -5.26
N GLU A 35 11.33 19.41 -4.90
CA GLU A 35 10.53 19.39 -3.67
C GLU A 35 9.35 18.42 -3.81
N ALA A 36 8.64 18.48 -4.93
CA ALA A 36 7.58 17.55 -5.28
C ALA A 36 8.10 16.11 -5.40
N LYS A 37 9.32 15.90 -5.92
CA LYS A 37 9.94 14.58 -5.99
C LYS A 37 10.25 14.03 -4.60
N GLN A 38 10.73 14.87 -3.68
CA GLN A 38 10.95 14.46 -2.29
C GLN A 38 9.63 14.15 -1.57
N ALA A 39 8.59 14.97 -1.76
CA ALA A 39 7.26 14.72 -1.21
C ALA A 39 6.69 13.39 -1.74
N THR A 40 6.78 13.14 -3.04
CA THR A 40 6.35 11.89 -3.68
C THR A 40 7.10 10.69 -3.11
N LYS A 41 8.43 10.81 -2.92
CA LYS A 41 9.25 9.74 -2.31
C LYS A 41 8.84 9.43 -0.88
N LYS A 42 8.54 10.47 -0.07
CA LYS A 42 8.05 10.29 1.31
C LYS A 42 6.68 9.61 1.33
N GLY A 43 5.77 10.01 0.45
CA GLY A 43 4.47 9.37 0.29
C GLY A 43 4.60 7.89 -0.10
N LEU A 44 5.47 7.57 -1.06
CA LEU A 44 5.71 6.19 -1.49
C LEU A 44 6.22 5.32 -0.34
N ALA A 45 7.22 5.81 0.42
CA ALA A 45 7.75 5.10 1.58
C ALA A 45 6.68 4.84 2.64
N ALA A 46 5.84 5.83 2.95
CA ALA A 46 4.75 5.66 3.92
C ALA A 46 3.73 4.59 3.47
N VAL A 47 3.44 4.50 2.17
CA VAL A 47 2.53 3.47 1.65
C VAL A 47 3.20 2.09 1.68
N GLU A 48 4.49 1.99 1.37
CA GLU A 48 5.29 0.76 1.53
C GLU A 48 5.27 0.27 2.99
N ASP A 49 5.45 1.16 3.96
CA ASP A 49 5.37 0.81 5.40
C ASP A 49 3.98 0.27 5.79
N ILE A 50 2.90 0.85 5.24
CA ILE A 50 1.52 0.39 5.50
C ILE A 50 1.29 -1.01 4.89
N VAL A 51 1.77 -1.24 3.67
CA VAL A 51 1.67 -2.55 3.00
C VAL A 51 2.40 -3.62 3.81
N ASP A 52 3.61 -3.32 4.29
CA ASP A 52 4.38 -4.22 5.13
C ASP A 52 3.66 -4.51 6.46
N ALA A 53 3.09 -3.49 7.11
CA ALA A 53 2.32 -3.65 8.34
C ALA A 53 1.07 -4.52 8.12
N MET A 54 0.33 -4.28 7.03
CA MET A 54 -0.85 -5.07 6.69
C MET A 54 -0.50 -6.53 6.39
N THR A 55 0.57 -6.77 5.63
CA THR A 55 1.02 -8.13 5.31
C THR A 55 1.44 -8.88 6.58
N GLN A 56 2.10 -8.20 7.52
CA GLN A 56 2.44 -8.77 8.83
C GLN A 56 1.20 -9.12 9.67
N LEU A 57 0.13 -8.32 9.60
CA LEU A 57 -1.13 -8.62 10.30
C LEU A 57 -1.83 -9.86 9.71
N GLN A 58 -1.74 -10.10 8.41
CA GLN A 58 -2.27 -11.31 7.78
C GLN A 58 -1.41 -12.56 8.07
N GLY A 59 -0.08 -12.40 8.09
CA GLY A 59 0.88 -13.48 8.33
C GLY A 59 1.10 -13.86 9.80
N GLY A 60 0.96 -12.91 10.72
CA GLY A 60 1.18 -13.09 12.16
C GLY A 60 0.02 -13.76 12.90
N ASN A 61 -1.17 -13.86 12.29
CA ASN A 61 -2.36 -14.44 12.91
C ASN A 61 -2.49 -15.97 12.71
N HIS A 62 -1.48 -16.63 12.13
CA HIS A 62 -1.44 -18.08 11.89
C HIS A 62 -0.45 -18.85 12.80
N GLY A 63 0.09 -18.21 13.84
CA GLY A 63 1.21 -18.73 14.64
C GLY A 63 1.01 -18.77 16.16
N GLU A 64 -0.22 -18.77 16.67
CA GLU A 64 -0.53 -19.03 18.09
C GLU A 64 -1.46 -20.24 18.26
#